data_AF-A0A7V0WDL1-F1
#
_entry.id   AF-A0A7V0WDL1-F1
#
_cell.length_a   1.000
_cell.length_b   1.000
_cell.length_c   1.000
_cell.angle_alpha   90.00
_cell.angle_beta   90.00
_cell.angle_gamma   90.00
#
_symmetry.space_group_name_H-M   'P 1'
#
loop_
_entity.id
_entity.type
_entity.pdbx_description
1 polymer ?
#
loop_
_entity_poly.entity_id
_entity_poly.type
_entity_poly.pdbx_seq_one_letter_code
_entity_poly.pdbx_strand_id
1 'polypeptide(L)'
;MKIWDVSLYSNKILKTLKSLSNPEAVAGMARFGINPENIYGISIPNLRKMAGQIGKSHLLAEKLWVSGIHEARILACMVDESEKVSESQMERWVKD
;
A
#
# COMPACT_ATOMS: atom_id res chain seq x y z
N MET A 1 3.78 -6.82 18.66
CA MET A 1 4.88 -6.63 17.69
C MET A 1 5.63 -5.37 18.08
N LYS A 2 6.96 -5.37 18.20
CA LYS A 2 7.72 -4.14 18.54
C LYS A 2 7.76 -3.23 17.31
N ILE A 3 7.92 -1.91 17.50
CA ILE A 3 7.94 -0.92 16.40
C ILE A 3 9.02 -1.25 15.34
N TRP A 4 10.16 -1.77 15.78
CA TRP A 4 11.25 -2.22 14.91
C TRP A 4 10.84 -3.39 14.01
N ASP A 5 10.05 -4.33 14.55
CA ASP A 5 9.55 -5.48 13.79
C ASP A 5 8.57 -5.04 12.68
N VAL A 6 7.69 -4.07 12.98
CA VAL A 6 6.76 -3.48 12.00
C VAL A 6 7.52 -2.80 10.87
N SER A 7 8.57 -2.05 11.20
CA SER A 7 9.37 -1.33 10.18
C SER A 7 10.18 -2.28 9.29
N LEU A 8 10.74 -3.36 9.87
CA LEU A 8 11.40 -4.39 9.09
C LEU A 8 10.41 -5.11 8.15
N TYR A 9 9.21 -5.39 8.65
CA TYR A 9 8.18 -6.07 7.90
C TYR A 9 7.59 -5.19 6.79
N SER A 10 7.34 -3.90 7.04
CA SER A 10 6.90 -2.96 6.00
C SER A 10 7.94 -2.88 4.88
N ASN A 11 9.23 -2.79 5.20
CA ASN A 11 10.31 -2.80 4.21
C ASN A 11 10.33 -4.09 3.37
N LYS A 12 10.04 -5.25 3.99
CA LYS A 12 9.90 -6.52 3.28
C LYS A 12 8.73 -6.46 2.29
N ILE A 13 7.57 -5.95 2.72
CA ILE A 13 6.39 -5.81 1.85
C ILE A 13 6.67 -4.85 0.70
N LEU A 14 7.29 -3.69 0.94
CA LEU A 14 7.63 -2.73 -0.11
C LEU A 14 8.59 -3.32 -1.15
N LYS A 15 9.57 -4.13 -0.72
CA LYS A 15 10.44 -4.88 -1.64
C LYS A 15 9.66 -5.90 -2.46
N THR A 16 8.72 -6.62 -1.83
CA THR A 16 7.86 -7.57 -2.54
C THR A 16 6.97 -6.86 -3.57
N LEU A 17 6.34 -5.74 -3.22
CA LEU A 17 5.56 -4.94 -4.17
C LEU A 17 6.43 -4.53 -5.36
N LYS A 18 7.63 -4.00 -5.10
CA LYS A 18 8.56 -3.61 -6.16
C LYS A 18 8.94 -4.79 -7.08
N SER A 19 9.15 -5.99 -6.53
CA SER A 19 9.46 -7.18 -7.34
C SER A 19 8.29 -7.67 -8.21
N LEU A 20 7.07 -7.27 -7.89
CA LEU A 20 5.86 -7.60 -8.67
C LEU A 20 5.51 -6.54 -9.71
N SER A 21 6.40 -5.55 -9.91
CA SER A 21 6.14 -4.44 -10.83
C SER A 21 5.90 -4.94 -12.26
N ASN A 22 4.91 -4.37 -12.91
CA ASN A 22 4.57 -4.61 -14.30
C ASN A 22 4.60 -3.29 -15.08
N PRO A 23 5.74 -2.96 -15.73
CA PRO A 23 5.89 -1.72 -16.49
C PRO A 23 4.89 -1.56 -17.64
N GLU A 24 4.43 -2.65 -18.26
CA GLU A 24 3.41 -2.60 -19.32
C GLU A 24 2.05 -2.18 -18.75
N ALA A 25 1.70 -2.67 -17.57
CA ALA A 25 0.50 -2.23 -16.86
C ALA A 25 0.60 -0.74 -16.47
N VAL A 26 1.77 -0.29 -16.00
CA VAL A 26 2.01 1.14 -15.72
C VAL A 26 1.82 2.00 -16.97
N ALA A 27 2.37 1.58 -18.11
CA ALA A 27 2.18 2.29 -19.38
C ALA A 27 0.71 2.36 -19.80
N GLY A 28 -0.07 1.32 -19.53
CA GLY A 28 -1.52 1.30 -19.77
C GLY A 28 -2.31 2.29 -18.91
N MET A 29 -1.86 2.56 -17.68
CA MET A 29 -2.53 3.46 -16.73
C MET A 29 -2.53 4.92 -17.19
N ALA A 30 -1.51 5.35 -17.95
CA ALA A 30 -1.44 6.70 -18.51
C ALA A 30 -2.67 7.03 -19.39
N ARG A 31 -3.26 6.02 -20.05
CA ARG A 31 -4.48 6.19 -20.86
C ARG A 31 -5.70 6.60 -20.03
N PHE A 32 -5.67 6.34 -18.74
CA PHE A 32 -6.72 6.67 -17.79
C PHE A 32 -6.39 7.92 -16.96
N GLY A 33 -5.36 8.69 -17.35
CA GLY A 33 -4.97 9.93 -16.67
C GLY A 33 -4.27 9.72 -15.33
N ILE A 34 -3.77 8.50 -15.08
CA ILE A 34 -3.06 8.17 -13.85
C ILE A 34 -1.58 8.56 -14.02
N ASN A 35 -1.06 9.42 -13.13
CA ASN A 35 0.35 9.79 -13.09
C ASN A 35 1.21 8.58 -12.70
N PRO A 36 2.19 8.13 -13.53
CA PRO A 36 2.98 6.93 -13.26
C PRO A 36 4.00 7.07 -12.10
N GLU A 37 4.12 8.24 -11.47
CA GLU A 37 5.02 8.42 -10.34
C GLU A 37 4.68 7.48 -9.17
N ASN A 38 5.68 6.71 -8.72
CA ASN A 38 5.57 5.72 -7.63
C ASN A 38 4.49 4.62 -7.84
N ILE A 39 4.26 4.23 -9.09
CA ILE A 39 3.33 3.14 -9.45
C ILE A 39 4.11 1.90 -9.91
N TYR A 40 3.71 0.73 -9.42
CA TYR A 40 4.27 -0.56 -9.82
C TYR A 40 3.39 -1.33 -10.80
N GLY A 41 2.12 -0.97 -11.01
CA GLY A 41 1.25 -1.64 -11.98
C GLY A 41 0.77 -3.01 -11.50
N ILE A 42 0.63 -3.19 -10.18
CA ILE A 42 0.21 -4.47 -9.59
C ILE A 42 -1.32 -4.55 -9.62
N SER A 43 -1.85 -5.70 -10.03
CA SER A 43 -3.29 -5.91 -10.11
C SER A 43 -3.95 -5.97 -8.72
N ILE A 44 -5.19 -5.48 -8.62
CA ILE A 44 -6.01 -5.56 -7.40
C ILE A 44 -6.13 -7.00 -6.84
N PRO A 45 -6.32 -8.06 -7.65
CA PRO A 45 -6.34 -9.44 -7.13
C PRO A 45 -5.05 -9.84 -6.41
N ASN A 46 -3.88 -9.42 -6.91
CA ASN A 46 -2.61 -9.69 -6.24
C ASN A 46 -2.51 -8.94 -4.90
N LEU A 47 -2.94 -7.67 -4.86
CA LEU A 47 -2.98 -6.89 -3.61
C LEU A 47 -3.95 -7.51 -2.59
N ARG A 48 -5.13 -7.98 -3.02
CA ARG A 48 -6.09 -8.69 -2.15
C ARG A 48 -5.50 -9.99 -1.59
N LYS A 49 -4.79 -10.76 -2.42
CA LYS A 49 -4.09 -11.98 -1.98
C LYS A 49 -3.03 -11.65 -0.92
N MET A 50 -2.23 -10.61 -1.14
CA MET A 50 -1.25 -10.15 -0.17
C MET A 50 -1.91 -9.70 1.14
N ALA A 51 -2.98 -8.91 1.06
CA ALA A 51 -3.73 -8.46 2.24
C ALA A 51 -4.25 -9.64 3.08
N GLY A 52 -4.77 -10.69 2.42
CA GLY A 52 -5.20 -11.91 3.11
C GLY A 52 -4.07 -12.66 3.82
N GLN A 53 -2.84 -12.60 3.30
CA GLN A 53 -1.66 -13.21 3.94
C GLN A 53 -1.09 -12.36 5.08
N ILE A 54 -1.19 -11.03 4.97
CA ILE A 54 -0.71 -10.08 5.98
C ILE A 54 -1.66 -10.04 7.19
N GLY A 55 -2.97 -10.09 6.94
CA GLY A 55 -3.99 -9.85 7.95
C GLY A 55 -4.19 -8.36 8.23
N LYS A 56 -4.66 -8.03 9.44
CA LYS A 56 -4.98 -6.67 9.86
C LYS A 56 -3.91 -6.10 10.79
N SER A 57 -3.46 -4.88 10.51
CA SER A 57 -2.52 -4.14 11.37
C SER A 57 -2.50 -2.64 11.04
N HIS A 58 -3.00 -1.82 11.97
CA HIS A 58 -3.05 -0.37 11.84
C HIS A 58 -1.67 0.28 11.70
N LEU A 59 -0.70 -0.15 12.53
CA LEU A 59 0.66 0.38 12.47
C LEU A 59 1.35 0.05 11.14
N LEU A 60 1.07 -1.12 10.57
CA LEU A 60 1.60 -1.50 9.26
C LEU A 60 0.93 -0.70 8.15
N ALA A 61 -0.39 -0.51 8.20
CA ALA A 61 -1.14 0.30 7.24
C ALA A 61 -0.54 1.70 7.14
N GLU A 62 -0.30 2.37 8.28
CA GLU A 62 0.30 3.71 8.27
C GLU A 62 1.72 3.71 7.67
N LYS A 63 2.54 2.70 7.96
CA LYS A 63 3.89 2.57 7.36
C LYS A 63 3.85 2.35 5.85
N LEU A 64 2.85 1.61 5.35
CA LEU A 64 2.65 1.41 3.93
C LEU A 64 2.14 2.68 3.26
N TRP A 65 1.23 3.41 3.91
CA TRP A 65 0.68 4.66 3.41
C TRP A 65 1.76 5.73 3.19
N VAL A 66 2.59 5.97 4.22
CA VAL A 66 3.68 6.95 4.22
C VAL A 66 4.75 6.67 3.15
N SER A 67 4.81 5.44 2.60
CA SER A 67 5.76 5.13 1.53
C SER A 67 5.49 5.89 0.22
N GLY A 68 4.28 6.44 0.04
CA GLY A 68 3.89 7.16 -1.17
C GLY A 68 3.74 6.30 -2.43
N ILE A 69 3.95 4.98 -2.31
CA ILE A 69 3.78 4.03 -3.42
C ILE A 69 2.28 3.73 -3.58
N HIS A 70 1.78 3.86 -4.80
CA HIS A 70 0.36 3.74 -5.10
C HIS A 70 -0.23 2.41 -4.62
N GLU A 71 0.40 1.30 -4.98
CA GLU A 71 -0.02 -0.05 -4.56
C GLU A 71 0.14 -0.26 -3.05
N ALA A 72 1.11 0.39 -2.41
CA ALA A 72 1.29 0.31 -0.97
C ALA A 72 0.16 1.05 -0.22
N ARG A 73 -0.30 2.20 -0.73
CA ARG A 73 -1.46 2.92 -0.18
C ARG A 73 -2.76 2.10 -0.35
N ILE A 74 -2.96 1.47 -1.50
CA ILE A 74 -4.09 0.55 -1.69
C ILE A 74 -4.02 -0.60 -0.68
N LEU A 75 -2.84 -1.22 -0.54
CA LEU A 75 -2.63 -2.31 0.40
C LEU A 75 -2.83 -1.84 1.86
N ALA A 76 -2.42 -0.61 2.20
CA ALA A 76 -2.66 0.00 3.51
C ALA A 76 -4.15 0.01 3.85
N CYS A 77 -5.00 0.50 2.95
CA CYS A 77 -6.45 0.50 3.13
C CYS A 77 -7.02 -0.92 3.33
N MET A 78 -6.43 -1.94 2.67
CA MET A 78 -6.88 -3.33 2.80
C MET A 78 -6.47 -3.97 4.13
N VAL A 79 -5.31 -3.61 4.69
CA VAL A 79 -4.76 -4.19 5.91
C VAL A 79 -5.04 -3.37 7.17
N ASP A 80 -5.60 -2.17 7.03
CA ASP A 80 -5.95 -1.35 8.20
C ASP A 80 -7.08 -1.98 9.04
N GLU A 81 -7.04 -1.68 10.33
CA GLU A 81 -8.04 -2.01 11.36
C GLU A 81 -9.08 -0.88 11.39
N SER A 82 -10.22 -1.09 10.74
CA SER A 82 -11.26 -0.05 10.53
C SER A 82 -11.72 0.63 11.82
N GLU A 83 -11.74 -0.11 12.92
CA GLU A 83 -12.11 0.36 14.25
C GLU A 83 -11.08 1.30 14.89
N LYS A 84 -9.85 1.36 14.35
CA LYS A 84 -8.78 2.26 14.77
C LYS A 84 -8.60 3.46 13.85
N VAL A 85 -9.24 3.45 12.68
CA VAL A 85 -9.17 4.55 11.71
C VAL A 85 -9.91 5.76 12.29
N SER A 86 -9.17 6.86 12.45
CA SER A 86 -9.73 8.12 12.96
C SER A 86 -10.04 9.09 11.81
N GLU A 87 -10.95 10.04 12.05
CA GLU A 87 -11.19 11.17 11.14
C GLU A 87 -9.89 11.89 10.78
N SER A 88 -9.03 12.13 11.79
CA SER A 88 -7.72 12.77 11.58
C SER A 88 -6.82 12.02 10.61
N GLN A 89 -6.87 10.68 10.60
CA GLN A 89 -6.11 9.86 9.66
C GLN A 89 -6.70 9.95 8.27
N MET A 90 -8.04 9.83 8.14
CA MET A 90 -8.71 9.98 6.85
C MET A 90 -8.41 11.34 6.21
N GLU A 91 -8.44 12.42 7.00
CA GLU A 91 -8.08 13.76 6.57
C GLU A 91 -6.62 13.89 6.14
N ARG A 92 -5.69 13.21 6.80
CA ARG A 92 -4.29 13.15 6.35
C ARG A 92 -4.17 12.39 5.04
N TRP A 93 -4.81 11.23 4.94
CA TRP A 93 -4.77 10.38 3.75
C TRP A 93 -5.38 11.06 2.52
N VAL A 94 -6.45 11.84 2.65
CA VAL A 94 -7.05 12.56 1.52
C VAL A 94 -6.14 13.69 1.00
N LYS A 95 -5.26 14.24 1.85
CA LYS A 95 -4.34 15.33 1.49
C LYS A 95 -3.04 14.87 0.82
N ASP A 96 -2.75 13.57 0.94
CA ASP A 96 -1.51 12.90 0.51
C ASP A 96 -1.54 12.39 -0.93
#